data_AF-A0A2N8M1F5-F1
#
_entry.id   AF-A0A2N8M1F5-F1
#
_cell.length_a   1.000
_cell.length_b   1.000
_cell.length_c   1.000
_cell.angle_alpha   90.00
_cell.angle_beta   90.00
_cell.angle_gamma   90.00
#
_symmetry.space_group_name_H-M   'P 1'
#
loop_
_entity.id
_entity.type
_entity.pdbx_description
1 polymer ?
#
loop_
_entity_poly.entity_id
_entity_poly.type
_entity_poly.pdbx_seq_one_letter_code
_entity_poly.pdbx_strand_id
1 'polypeptide(L)'
;MNTDTTQNWLPDFLDEVGLPQHAVFRGYVLYNDEQERFLAINTLNPSCARSHYVQSCAWAHRYPVIRMASDALRSHDAMLEVRALFELGRRYLTIPV
;
A
#
# COMPACT_ATOMS: atom_id res chain seq x y z
N MET A 1 -30.24 -3.99 -16.01
CA MET A 1 -28.76 -3.98 -16.06
C MET A 1 -28.30 -3.98 -14.61
N ASN A 2 -27.89 -5.14 -14.08
CA ASN A 2 -27.49 -5.31 -12.68
C ASN A 2 -26.14 -4.62 -12.44
N THR A 3 -26.09 -3.79 -11.41
CA THR A 3 -24.91 -3.07 -10.92
C THR A 3 -24.17 -3.88 -9.84
N ASP A 4 -24.16 -5.22 -9.93
CA ASP A 4 -23.62 -6.12 -8.89
C ASP A 4 -22.15 -6.52 -9.08
N THR A 5 -21.42 -5.90 -10.02
CA THR A 5 -20.03 -6.28 -10.33
C THR A 5 -19.00 -5.77 -9.31
N THR A 6 -19.39 -4.96 -8.32
CA THR A 6 -18.45 -4.37 -7.35
C THR A 6 -18.37 -5.09 -6.00
N GLN A 7 -19.21 -6.09 -5.71
CA GLN A 7 -19.28 -6.67 -4.35
C GLN A 7 -18.26 -7.77 -4.03
N ASN A 8 -17.63 -8.44 -5.01
CA ASN A 8 -16.80 -9.63 -4.76
C ASN A 8 -15.36 -9.58 -5.30
N TRP A 9 -14.86 -8.42 -5.74
CA TRP A 9 -13.52 -8.36 -6.36
C TRP A 9 -12.39 -8.77 -5.41
N LEU A 10 -12.51 -8.48 -4.10
CA LEU A 10 -11.45 -8.71 -3.13
C LEU A 10 -11.25 -10.22 -2.86
N PRO A 11 -12.29 -11.01 -2.53
CA PRO A 11 -12.16 -12.46 -2.40
C PRO A 11 -11.54 -13.14 -3.63
N ASP A 12 -12.00 -12.78 -4.83
CA ASP A 12 -11.49 -13.35 -6.08
C ASP A 12 -10.01 -12.99 -6.29
N PHE A 13 -9.64 -11.73 -6.04
CA PHE A 13 -8.25 -11.26 -6.10
C PHE A 13 -7.37 -11.97 -5.09
N LEU A 14 -7.83 -12.13 -3.84
CA LEU A 14 -7.09 -12.83 -2.79
C LEU A 14 -6.81 -14.29 -3.19
N ASP A 15 -7.79 -14.97 -3.78
CA ASP A 15 -7.61 -16.33 -4.30
C ASP A 15 -6.61 -16.37 -5.46
N GLU A 16 -6.70 -15.44 -6.41
CA GLU A 16 -5.79 -15.35 -7.57
C GLU A 16 -4.33 -15.17 -7.15
N VAL A 17 -4.08 -14.31 -6.16
CA VAL A 17 -2.73 -14.02 -5.66
C VAL A 17 -2.29 -14.93 -4.51
N GLY A 18 -3.12 -15.92 -4.14
CA GLY A 18 -2.81 -16.90 -3.10
C GLY A 18 -2.75 -16.34 -1.69
N LEU A 19 -3.44 -15.23 -1.42
CA LEU A 19 -3.56 -14.66 -0.08
C LEU A 19 -4.74 -15.29 0.68
N PRO A 20 -4.61 -15.44 2.02
CA PRO A 20 -5.74 -15.83 2.87
C PRO A 20 -6.94 -14.90 2.73
N GLN A 21 -8.15 -15.48 2.70
CA GLN A 21 -9.43 -14.75 2.62
C GLN A 21 -9.71 -13.76 3.77
N HIS A 22 -8.96 -13.85 4.87
CA HIS A 22 -9.03 -12.90 5.98
C HIS A 22 -8.02 -11.74 5.86
N ALA A 23 -7.28 -11.66 4.75
CA ALA A 23 -6.40 -10.54 4.47
C ALA A 23 -7.21 -9.26 4.27
N VAL A 24 -6.85 -8.20 4.99
CA VAL A 24 -7.54 -6.91 4.93
C VAL A 24 -6.79 -6.01 3.97
N PHE A 25 -7.45 -5.58 2.89
CA PHE A 25 -6.90 -4.55 2.02
C PHE A 25 -6.79 -3.22 2.77
N ARG A 26 -5.57 -2.70 2.88
CA ARG A 26 -5.29 -1.43 3.56
C ARG A 26 -5.13 -0.27 2.61
N GLY A 27 -4.85 -0.54 1.33
CA GLY A 27 -4.66 0.50 0.33
C GLY A 27 -3.54 0.26 -0.65
N TYR A 28 -3.20 1.30 -1.39
CA TYR A 28 -2.08 1.31 -2.31
C TYR A 28 -0.92 2.11 -1.72
N VAL A 29 0.31 1.69 -2.01
CA VAL A 29 1.55 2.25 -1.49
C VAL A 29 2.54 2.46 -2.63
N LEU A 30 3.53 3.34 -2.45
CA LEU A 30 4.59 3.54 -3.42
C LEU A 30 5.86 2.83 -3.00
N TYR A 31 6.46 2.09 -3.92
CA TYR A 31 7.67 1.30 -3.75
C TYR A 31 8.72 1.75 -4.76
N ASN A 32 9.95 1.99 -4.30
CA ASN A 32 11.09 2.22 -5.16
C ASN A 32 11.84 0.89 -5.31
N ASP A 33 11.85 0.36 -6.54
CA ASP A 33 12.46 -0.93 -6.84
C ASP A 33 13.99 -0.87 -6.76
N GLU A 34 14.60 0.22 -7.23
CA GLU A 34 16.06 0.41 -7.19
C GLU A 34 16.62 0.44 -5.76
N GLN A 35 15.86 1.01 -4.82
CA GLN A 35 16.27 1.15 -3.42
C GLN A 35 15.70 0.07 -2.49
N GLU A 36 14.81 -0.78 -3.00
CA GLU A 36 14.04 -1.77 -2.25
C GLU A 36 13.33 -1.17 -1.02
N ARG A 37 12.72 0.02 -1.19
CA ARG A 37 12.13 0.79 -0.08
C ARG A 37 10.78 1.38 -0.44
N PHE A 38 9.91 1.45 0.55
CA PHE A 38 8.62 2.13 0.43
C PHE A 38 8.78 3.63 0.68
N LEU A 39 8.04 4.43 -0.07
CA LEU A 39 7.91 5.85 0.19
C LEU A 39 6.86 6.07 1.28
N ALA A 40 7.27 6.65 2.40
CA ALA A 40 6.38 7.08 3.47
C ALA A 40 6.44 8.61 3.61
N ILE A 41 5.34 9.23 4.05
CA ILE A 41 5.37 10.62 4.50
C ILE A 41 4.94 10.68 5.96
N ASN A 42 5.72 11.38 6.77
CA ASN A 42 5.32 11.68 8.14
C ASN A 42 4.24 12.76 8.11
N THR A 43 2.99 12.38 8.42
CA THR A 43 1.86 13.32 8.52
C THR A 43 1.60 13.79 9.96
N LEU A 44 2.35 13.27 10.95
CA LEU A 44 2.22 13.68 12.36
C LEU A 44 2.57 15.16 12.57
N ASN A 45 3.30 15.76 11.63
CA ASN A 45 3.49 17.20 11.57
C ASN A 45 3.25 17.73 10.15
N PRO A 46 2.07 18.31 9.86
CA PRO A 46 1.72 18.86 8.54
C PRO A 46 2.71 19.92 8.03
N SER A 47 3.34 20.67 8.95
CA SER A 47 4.35 21.69 8.59
C SER A 47 5.70 21.11 8.18
N CYS A 48 5.94 19.82 8.43
CA CYS A 48 7.18 19.11 8.11
C CYS A 48 6.90 17.76 7.45
N ALA A 49 5.86 17.71 6.61
CA ALA A 49 5.51 16.52 5.85
C ALA A 49 6.62 16.22 4.82
N ARG A 50 7.65 15.48 5.26
CA ARG A 50 8.77 15.06 4.43
C ARG A 50 8.61 13.60 4.02
N SER A 51 8.79 13.37 2.73
CA SER A 51 8.93 12.04 2.19
C SER A 51 10.23 11.41 2.66
N HIS A 52 10.16 10.14 3.05
CA HIS A 52 11.31 9.35 3.45
C HIS A 52 11.11 7.90 3.01
N TYR A 53 12.23 7.22 2.74
CA TYR A 53 12.24 5.83 2.32
C TYR A 53 12.36 4.91 3.54
N VAL A 54 11.48 3.91 3.63
CA VAL A 54 11.44 2.95 4.75
C VAL A 54 11.59 1.53 4.24
N GLN A 55 12.33 0.71 5.01
CA GLN A 55 12.52 -0.70 4.71
C GLN A 55 11.26 -1.51 5.03
N SER A 56 11.00 -2.54 4.22
CA SER A 56 9.82 -3.41 4.28
C SER A 56 9.54 -3.99 5.68
N CYS A 57 10.60 -4.35 6.42
CA CYS A 57 10.48 -4.99 7.74
C CYS A 57 10.12 -4.03 8.90
N ALA A 58 10.44 -2.74 8.79
CA ALA A 58 10.18 -1.74 9.82
C ALA A 58 8.89 -0.95 9.58
N TRP A 59 8.41 -1.01 8.35
CA TRP A 59 7.41 -0.12 7.80
C TRP A 59 6.03 -0.28 8.42
N ALA A 60 5.52 -1.51 8.46
CA ALA A 60 4.12 -1.70 8.78
C ALA A 60 3.79 -1.67 10.29
N HIS A 61 4.82 -1.74 11.14
CA HIS A 61 4.67 -1.65 12.60
C HIS A 61 4.77 -0.22 13.16
N ARG A 62 5.44 0.71 12.46
CA ARG A 62 5.86 1.99 13.05
C ARG A 62 5.24 3.25 12.46
N TYR A 63 4.56 3.16 11.32
CA TYR A 63 4.04 4.34 10.63
C TYR A 63 2.51 4.26 10.51
N PRO A 64 1.76 4.81 11.49
CA PRO A 64 0.30 4.71 11.53
C PRO A 64 -0.42 5.51 10.43
N VAL A 65 0.29 6.27 9.61
CA VAL A 65 -0.31 7.11 8.57
C VAL A 65 0.54 7.06 7.31
N ILE A 66 0.48 5.94 6.61
CA ILE A 66 1.03 5.86 5.25
C ILE A 66 0.12 6.69 4.36
N ARG A 67 0.72 7.61 3.62
CA ARG A 67 0.05 8.29 2.53
C ARG A 67 -0.28 7.25 1.46
N MET A 68 -1.56 7.00 1.26
CA MET A 68 -2.06 6.10 0.23
C MET A 68 -1.57 6.58 -1.14
N ALA A 69 -1.32 5.68 -2.10
CA ALA A 69 -0.84 6.07 -3.43
C ALA A 69 -1.76 7.11 -4.10
N SER A 70 -3.05 7.12 -3.76
CA SER A 70 -4.03 8.15 -4.14
C SER A 70 -3.58 9.59 -3.84
N ASP A 71 -2.83 9.80 -2.77
CA ASP A 71 -2.33 11.11 -2.36
C ASP A 71 -0.93 11.43 -2.95
N ALA A 72 -0.22 10.41 -3.46
CA ALA A 72 1.13 10.54 -3.98
C ALA A 72 1.19 10.62 -5.53
N LEU A 73 0.12 10.22 -6.22
CA LEU A 73 -0.05 10.37 -7.68
C LEU A 73 0.04 11.83 -8.19
N ARG A 74 -0.02 12.82 -7.29
CA ARG A 74 0.20 14.23 -7.65
C ARG A 74 1.68 14.59 -7.88
N SER A 75 2.63 13.76 -7.44
CA SER A 75 4.06 13.91 -7.73
C SER A 75 4.51 12.72 -8.58
N HIS A 76 4.35 12.83 -9.90
CA HIS A 76 4.80 11.81 -10.85
C HIS A 76 6.33 11.71 -10.81
N ASP A 77 6.84 10.75 -10.03
CA ASP A 77 8.21 10.24 -10.15
C ASP A 77 8.13 8.87 -10.84
N ALA A 78 8.72 8.76 -12.03
CA ALA A 78 8.63 7.57 -12.89
C ALA A 78 9.34 6.33 -12.29
N MET A 79 10.08 6.49 -11.19
CA MET A 79 10.82 5.42 -10.51
C MET A 79 10.00 4.68 -9.44
N LEU A 80 8.75 5.08 -9.18
CA LEU A 80 7.94 4.51 -8.10
C LEU A 80 6.85 3.58 -8.64
N GLU A 81 6.88 2.33 -8.19
CA GLU A 81 5.87 1.30 -8.44
C GLU A 81 4.71 1.44 -7.44
N VAL A 82 3.48 1.24 -7.91
CA VAL A 82 2.31 1.16 -7.04
C VAL A 82 2.12 -0.29 -6.60
N ARG A 83 2.03 -0.53 -5.30
CA ARG A 83 1.74 -1.86 -4.74
C ARG A 83 0.50 -1.83 -3.85
N ALA A 84 -0.29 -2.90 -3.88
CA ALA A 84 -1.41 -3.11 -2.96
C ALA A 84 -0.89 -3.62 -1.61
N LEU A 85 -1.37 -3.05 -0.51
CA LEU A 85 -1.02 -3.41 0.86
C LEU A 85 -2.14 -4.22 1.50
N PHE A 86 -1.78 -5.37 2.05
CA PHE A 86 -2.66 -6.27 2.78
C PHE A 86 -2.16 -6.48 4.21
N GLU A 87 -3.08 -6.51 5.17
CA GLU A 87 -2.82 -6.87 6.56
C GLU A 87 -3.34 -8.28 6.85
N LEU A 88 -2.50 -9.12 7.45
CA LEU A 88 -2.81 -10.47 7.89
C LEU A 88 -2.51 -10.61 9.37
N GLY A 89 -3.51 -10.31 10.21
CA GLY A 89 -3.39 -10.32 11.66
C GLY A 89 -2.41 -9.26 12.18
N ARG A 90 -1.13 -9.61 12.33
CA ARG A 90 -0.05 -8.68 12.75
C ARG A 90 1.07 -8.54 11.71
N ARG A 91 0.86 -9.09 10.52
CA ARG A 91 1.82 -9.06 9.41
C ARG A 91 1.24 -8.23 8.29
N TYR A 92 2.12 -7.69 7.46
CA TYR A 92 1.74 -6.92 6.30
C TYR A 92 2.46 -7.45 5.07
N LEU A 93 1.76 -7.50 3.96
CA LEU A 93 2.25 -7.96 2.67
C LEU A 93 1.91 -6.93 1.61
N THR A 94 2.78 -6.82 0.61
CA THR A 94 2.52 -6.01 -0.58
C THR A 94 2.57 -6.84 -1.84
N ILE A 95 1.66 -6.55 -2.76
CA ILE A 95 1.58 -7.19 -4.05
C ILE A 95 1.70 -6.11 -5.14
N PRO A 96 2.59 -6.27 -6.14
CA PRO A 96 2.58 -5.47 -7.36
C PRO A 96 1.18 -5.41 -7.99
N VAL A 97 0.76 -4.25 -8.47
CA VAL A 97 -0.55 -4.05 -9.12
C VAL A 97 -0.34 -3.72 -10.60
#